data_AF-A0A6I7NTG3-F1
#
_entry.id   AF-A0A6I7NTG3-F1
#
_cell.length_a   1.000
_cell.length_b   1.000
_cell.length_c   1.000
_cell.angle_alpha   90.00
_cell.angle_beta   90.00
_cell.angle_gamma   90.00
#
_symmetry.space_group_name_H-M   'P 1'
#
loop_
_entity.id
_entity.type
_entity.pdbx_description
1 polymer ?
#
loop_
_entity_poly.entity_id
_entity_poly.type
_entity_poly.pdbx_seq_one_letter_code
_entity_poly.pdbx_strand_id
1 'polypeptide(L)'
;MSRELTVLEKYSRYWPQIVVLSFLMTLIFFISYLAATDLLLEGYLRLAAFGFFALTVLSFFKMKEGQILIKIEITDDKVAVIQYFLRNRLIKEEEWGLTELHSIKVDEMPNKTLYNDILKSDRCLKFRRKDENNWIYLNKVYRKVVPLSEENALQVYHFLINAKKHFA
;
A
#
# COMPACT_ATOMS: atom_id res chain seq x y z
N MET A 1 3.53 6.19 29.89
CA MET A 1 2.40 5.35 29.44
C MET A 1 2.46 5.32 27.92
N SER A 2 3.00 4.25 27.32
CA SER A 2 3.17 4.19 25.87
C SER A 2 1.80 4.15 25.19
N ARG A 3 1.63 5.01 24.17
CA ARG A 3 0.44 4.99 23.31
C ARG A 3 0.85 4.40 21.99
N GLU A 4 0.13 3.39 21.56
CA GLU A 4 0.37 2.67 20.32
C GLU A 4 -0.83 2.77 19.39
N LEU A 5 -0.56 3.03 18.10
CA LEU A 5 -1.54 3.00 17.03
C LEU A 5 -1.04 2.06 15.94
N THR A 6 -1.87 1.09 15.57
CA THR A 6 -1.59 0.16 14.47
C THR A 6 -2.51 0.43 13.31
N VAL A 7 -1.95 0.73 12.14
CA VAL A 7 -2.68 1.05 10.92
C VAL A 7 -2.22 0.17 9.78
N LEU A 8 -3.16 -0.27 8.95
CA LEU A 8 -2.87 -1.14 7.81
C LEU A 8 -2.79 -0.34 6.51
N GLU A 9 -1.90 -0.77 5.63
CA GLU A 9 -1.89 -0.38 4.23
C GLU A 9 -3.24 -0.69 3.59
N LYS A 10 -3.69 0.20 2.70
CA LYS A 10 -4.90 -0.03 1.91
C LYS A 10 -4.63 -1.17 0.93
N TYR A 11 -5.35 -2.27 1.10
CA TYR A 11 -5.26 -3.42 0.24
C TYR A 11 -6.62 -3.78 -0.34
N SER A 12 -6.67 -3.97 -1.65
CA SER A 12 -7.90 -4.38 -2.31
C SER A 12 -8.24 -5.83 -1.94
N ARG A 13 -9.43 -6.05 -1.38
CA ARG A 13 -9.95 -7.40 -1.09
C ARG A 13 -10.20 -8.23 -2.36
N TYR A 14 -10.16 -7.60 -3.55
CA TYR A 14 -10.44 -8.23 -4.83
C TYR A 14 -9.26 -9.01 -5.42
N TRP A 15 -8.03 -8.89 -4.90
CA TRP A 15 -6.85 -9.61 -5.42
C TRP A 15 -7.04 -11.15 -5.53
N PRO A 16 -7.58 -11.85 -4.51
CA PRO A 16 -7.86 -13.28 -4.61
C PRO A 16 -8.85 -13.61 -5.73
N GLN A 17 -9.89 -12.79 -5.91
CA GLN A 17 -10.88 -13.00 -6.95
C GLN A 17 -10.29 -12.82 -8.34
N ILE A 18 -9.42 -11.80 -8.52
CA ILE A 18 -8.69 -11.58 -9.78
C ILE A 18 -7.79 -12.78 -10.10
N VAL A 19 -7.06 -13.32 -9.12
CA VAL A 19 -6.22 -14.53 -9.33
C VAL A 19 -7.07 -15.72 -9.77
N VAL A 20 -8.15 -16.01 -9.06
CA VAL A 20 -9.03 -17.15 -9.37
C VAL A 20 -9.68 -16.99 -10.75
N LEU A 21 -10.22 -15.81 -11.06
CA LEU A 21 -10.88 -15.54 -12.33
C LEU A 21 -9.89 -15.65 -13.50
N SER A 22 -8.69 -15.08 -13.34
CA SER A 22 -7.66 -15.11 -14.38
C SER A 22 -7.14 -16.52 -14.62
N PHE A 23 -7.02 -17.32 -13.57
CA PHE A 23 -6.65 -18.72 -13.68
C PHE A 23 -7.71 -19.54 -14.40
N LEU A 24 -9.00 -19.35 -14.07
CA LEU A 24 -10.11 -20.00 -14.76
C LEU A 24 -10.16 -19.61 -16.24
N MET A 25 -10.01 -18.33 -16.56
CA MET A 25 -9.96 -17.85 -17.95
C MET A 25 -8.76 -18.44 -18.70
N THR A 26 -7.60 -18.54 -18.06
CA THR A 26 -6.42 -19.21 -18.62
C THR A 26 -6.76 -20.65 -19.02
N LEU A 27 -7.39 -21.40 -18.12
CA LEU A 27 -7.76 -22.79 -18.36
C LEU A 27 -8.76 -22.91 -19.52
N ILE A 28 -9.79 -22.06 -19.56
CA ILE A 28 -10.79 -22.04 -20.62
C ILE A 28 -10.13 -21.78 -21.97
N PHE A 29 -9.35 -20.70 -22.10
CA PHE A 29 -8.67 -20.38 -23.36
C PHE A 29 -7.69 -21.47 -23.79
N PHE A 30 -6.98 -22.08 -22.83
CA PHE A 30 -6.05 -23.16 -23.12
C PHE A 30 -6.78 -24.43 -23.62
N ILE A 31 -7.90 -24.81 -23.01
CA ILE A 31 -8.69 -25.96 -23.46
C ILE A 31 -9.33 -25.66 -24.83
N SER A 32 -9.87 -24.46 -25.01
CA SER A 32 -10.42 -24.03 -26.31
C SER A 32 -9.35 -24.03 -27.40
N TYR A 33 -8.11 -23.64 -27.07
CA TYR A 33 -6.96 -23.72 -27.97
C TYR A 33 -6.71 -25.15 -28.45
N LEU A 34 -6.79 -26.16 -27.57
CA LEU A 34 -6.56 -27.56 -27.93
C LEU A 34 -7.62 -28.13 -28.89
N ALA A 35 -8.83 -27.56 -28.89
CA ALA A 35 -9.93 -27.97 -29.76
C ALA A 35 -10.03 -27.14 -31.05
N ALA A 36 -9.23 -26.08 -31.19
CA ALA A 36 -9.27 -25.21 -32.36
C ALA A 36 -8.58 -25.88 -33.56
N THR A 37 -9.25 -25.87 -34.70
CA THR A 37 -8.74 -26.39 -35.98
C THR A 37 -8.26 -25.30 -36.92
N ASP A 38 -8.67 -24.05 -36.67
CA ASP A 38 -8.27 -22.87 -37.45
C ASP A 38 -6.97 -22.27 -36.89
N LEU A 39 -5.98 -22.09 -37.76
CA LEU A 39 -4.64 -21.58 -37.42
C LEU A 39 -4.67 -20.17 -36.80
N LEU A 40 -5.57 -19.29 -37.26
CA LEU A 40 -5.68 -17.92 -36.73
C LEU A 40 -6.31 -17.94 -35.34
N LEU A 41 -7.38 -18.72 -35.17
CA LEU A 41 -8.07 -18.87 -33.90
C LEU A 41 -7.14 -19.51 -32.84
N GLU A 42 -6.37 -20.51 -33.24
CA GLU A 42 -5.34 -21.13 -32.42
C GLU A 42 -4.37 -20.06 -31.86
N GLY A 43 -3.85 -19.18 -32.74
CA GLY A 43 -2.94 -18.11 -32.35
C GLY A 43 -3.54 -17.15 -31.31
N TYR A 44 -4.78 -16.69 -31.53
CA TYR A 44 -5.46 -15.80 -30.59
C TYR A 44 -5.74 -16.44 -29.24
N LEU A 45 -6.21 -17.68 -29.21
CA LEU A 45 -6.50 -18.41 -27.97
C LEU A 45 -5.23 -18.68 -27.18
N ARG A 46 -4.13 -19.02 -27.84
CA ARG A 46 -2.82 -19.19 -27.20
C ARG A 46 -2.31 -17.88 -26.58
N LEU A 47 -2.42 -16.76 -27.30
CA LEU A 47 -2.01 -15.46 -26.80
C LEU A 47 -2.87 -15.04 -25.59
N ALA A 48 -4.19 -15.24 -25.67
CA ALA A 48 -5.11 -14.95 -24.58
C ALA A 48 -4.79 -15.81 -23.33
N ALA A 49 -4.63 -17.12 -23.50
CA ALA A 49 -4.25 -18.03 -22.42
C ALA A 49 -2.95 -17.59 -21.75
N PHE A 50 -1.92 -17.25 -22.53
CA PHE A 50 -0.67 -16.72 -21.99
C PHE A 50 -0.85 -15.39 -21.25
N GLY A 51 -1.64 -14.47 -21.78
CA GLY A 51 -1.92 -13.18 -21.14
C GLY A 51 -2.61 -13.34 -19.78
N PHE A 52 -3.65 -14.17 -19.70
CA PHE A 52 -4.34 -14.46 -18.44
C PHE A 52 -3.46 -15.25 -17.47
N PHE A 53 -2.58 -16.12 -17.97
CA PHE A 53 -1.60 -16.82 -17.13
C PHE A 53 -0.62 -15.83 -16.50
N ALA A 54 -0.04 -14.93 -17.29
CA ALA A 54 0.85 -13.89 -16.79
C ALA A 54 0.14 -13.00 -15.75
N LEU A 55 -1.12 -12.63 -15.99
CA LEU A 55 -1.91 -11.84 -15.05
C LEU A 55 -2.19 -12.59 -13.75
N THR A 56 -2.41 -13.91 -13.82
CA THR A 56 -2.52 -14.80 -12.65
C THR A 56 -1.24 -14.78 -11.83
N VAL A 57 -0.08 -14.97 -12.47
CA VAL A 57 1.23 -14.99 -11.80
C VAL A 57 1.54 -13.65 -11.14
N LEU A 58 1.33 -12.53 -11.84
CA LEU A 58 1.55 -11.18 -11.28
C LEU A 58 0.63 -10.90 -10.09
N SER A 59 -0.64 -11.25 -10.21
CA SER A 59 -1.63 -11.07 -9.14
C SER A 59 -1.32 -11.96 -7.94
N PHE A 60 -0.84 -13.19 -8.18
CA PHE A 60 -0.38 -14.10 -7.14
C PHE A 60 0.84 -13.56 -6.39
N PHE A 61 1.83 -13.01 -7.09
CA PHE A 61 2.96 -12.34 -6.44
C PHE A 61 2.50 -11.18 -5.57
N LYS A 62 1.54 -10.38 -6.03
CA LYS A 62 0.97 -9.28 -5.23
C LYS A 62 0.23 -9.76 -3.98
N MET A 63 -0.46 -10.91 -4.05
CA MET A 63 -1.02 -11.56 -2.86
C MET A 63 0.07 -12.08 -1.93
N LYS A 64 1.15 -12.62 -2.49
CA LYS A 64 2.27 -13.13 -1.73
C LYS A 64 3.07 -12.00 -1.06
N GLU A 65 3.24 -10.82 -1.67
CA GLU A 65 3.93 -9.72 -1.01
C GLU A 65 3.23 -9.33 0.31
N GLY A 66 1.89 -9.31 0.31
CA GLY A 66 1.08 -9.03 1.50
C GLY A 66 0.97 -7.55 1.81
N GLN A 67 0.36 -7.22 2.95
CA GLN A 67 0.09 -5.84 3.37
C GLN A 67 1.15 -5.34 4.34
N ILE A 68 1.55 -4.08 4.20
CA ILE A 68 2.40 -3.40 5.17
C ILE A 68 1.54 -2.94 6.36
N LEU A 69 1.97 -3.30 7.55
CA LEU A 69 1.40 -2.84 8.82
C LEU A 69 2.30 -1.77 9.40
N ILE A 70 1.73 -0.60 9.67
CA ILE A 70 2.42 0.55 10.26
C ILE A 70 2.04 0.59 11.73
N LYS A 71 3.02 0.40 12.63
CA LYS A 71 2.85 0.65 14.06
C LYS A 71 3.49 1.97 14.40
N ILE A 72 2.80 2.79 15.17
CA ILE A 72 3.29 4.07 15.67
C ILE A 72 3.22 4.00 17.18
N GLU A 73 4.37 4.03 17.83
CA GLU A 73 4.50 4.07 19.27
C GLU A 73 5.00 5.46 19.69
N ILE A 74 4.38 6.04 20.71
CA ILE A 74 4.85 7.28 21.32
C ILE A 74 5.41 6.95 22.70
N THR A 75 6.70 7.17 22.83
CA THR A 75 7.42 7.06 24.10
C THR A 75 7.22 8.32 24.93
N ASP A 76 7.29 8.19 26.25
CA ASP A 76 7.13 9.31 27.19
C ASP A 76 8.18 10.44 26.96
N ASP A 77 9.31 10.11 26.32
CA ASP A 77 10.40 11.03 25.97
C ASP A 77 10.10 11.92 24.74
N LYS A 78 8.82 12.07 24.35
CA LYS A 78 8.38 12.84 23.19
C LYS A 78 8.94 12.32 21.85
N VAL A 79 9.32 11.05 21.79
CA VAL A 79 9.78 10.38 20.57
C VAL A 79 8.63 9.55 20.00
N ALA A 80 8.36 9.72 18.71
CA ALA A 80 7.47 8.86 17.95
C ALA A 80 8.31 7.85 17.16
N VAL A 81 8.12 6.57 17.46
CA VAL A 81 8.75 5.44 16.78
C VAL A 81 7.75 4.87 15.78
N ILE A 82 8.07 4.92 14.50
CA ILE A 82 7.26 4.32 13.43
C ILE A 82 7.94 3.05 12.92
N GLN A 83 7.26 1.93 13.11
CA GLN A 83 7.71 0.62 12.70
C GLN A 83 6.85 0.10 11.55
N TYR A 84 7.52 -0.37 10.49
CA TYR A 84 6.88 -0.95 9.32
C TYR A 84 7.08 -2.46 9.34
N PHE A 85 5.99 -3.21 9.42
CA PHE A 85 5.99 -4.66 9.41
C PHE A 85 5.41 -5.20 8.10
N LEU A 86 6.05 -6.24 7.55
CA LEU A 86 5.49 -7.05 6.48
C LEU A 86 5.49 -8.49 6.93
N ARG A 87 4.31 -9.14 6.92
CA ARG A 87 4.17 -10.53 7.38
C ARG A 87 4.80 -10.76 8.76
N ASN A 88 4.56 -9.82 9.69
CA ASN A 88 5.10 -9.84 11.05
C ASN A 88 6.64 -9.76 11.15
N ARG A 89 7.34 -9.34 10.09
CA ARG A 89 8.76 -9.01 10.11
C ARG A 89 8.94 -7.51 10.03
N LEU A 90 9.74 -6.93 10.91
CA LEU A 90 10.14 -5.53 10.85
C LEU A 90 11.00 -5.31 9.60
N ILE A 91 10.56 -4.42 8.70
CA ILE A 91 11.34 -4.02 7.52
C ILE A 91 12.13 -2.76 7.81
N LYS A 92 11.50 -1.82 8.49
CA LYS A 92 12.02 -0.47 8.68
C LYS A 92 11.48 0.11 9.98
N GLU A 93 12.33 0.89 10.62
CA GLU A 93 12.02 1.64 11.83
C GLU A 93 12.53 3.06 11.63
N GLU A 94 11.71 4.03 12.03
CA GLU A 94 12.04 5.45 11.97
C GLU A 94 11.68 6.09 13.31
N GLU A 95 12.62 6.83 13.89
CA GLU A 95 12.42 7.56 15.14
C GLU A 95 12.43 9.05 14.88
N TRP A 96 11.44 9.76 15.42
CA TRP A 96 11.35 11.22 15.30
C TRP A 96 10.97 11.89 16.61
N GLY A 97 11.62 13.01 16.91
CA GLY A 97 11.18 13.89 17.98
C GLY A 97 9.89 14.63 17.62
N LEU A 98 8.85 14.50 18.44
CA LEU A 98 7.57 15.22 18.27
C LEU A 98 7.75 16.75 18.35
N THR A 99 8.84 17.22 18.96
CA THR A 99 9.21 18.64 19.08
C THR A 99 9.65 19.26 17.75
N GLU A 100 10.20 18.47 16.83
CA GLU A 100 10.65 18.89 15.51
C GLU A 100 9.50 18.98 14.50
N LEU A 101 8.36 18.36 14.81
CA LEU A 101 7.18 18.34 13.95
C LEU A 101 6.53 19.73 13.92
N HIS A 102 6.68 20.44 12.80
CA HIS A 102 6.04 21.74 12.60
C HIS A 102 4.57 21.57 12.19
N SER A 103 4.33 20.89 11.07
CA SER A 103 3.00 20.65 10.52
C SER A 103 2.88 19.24 9.96
N ILE A 104 1.65 18.72 9.96
CA ILE A 104 1.28 17.45 9.35
C ILE A 104 0.02 17.68 8.51
N LYS A 105 -0.10 17.00 7.38
CA LYS A 105 -1.30 17.02 6.54
C LYS A 105 -1.54 15.67 5.89
N VAL A 106 -2.81 15.37 5.64
CA VAL A 106 -3.22 14.30 4.74
C VAL A 106 -3.19 14.84 3.31
N ASP A 107 -2.60 14.10 2.40
CA ASP A 107 -2.44 14.49 1.00
C ASP A 107 -2.79 13.30 0.08
N GLU A 108 -3.01 13.59 -1.19
CA GLU A 108 -3.25 12.56 -2.19
C GLU A 108 -1.96 11.77 -2.49
N MET A 109 -2.12 10.48 -2.78
CA MET A 109 -1.02 9.60 -3.12
C MET A 109 -0.29 10.11 -4.38
N PRO A 110 1.05 10.29 -4.36
CA PRO A 110 1.79 10.86 -5.51
C PRO A 110 1.93 9.91 -6.69
N ASN A 111 1.53 8.64 -6.54
CA ASN A 111 1.84 7.59 -7.50
C ASN A 111 0.70 7.41 -8.51
N LYS A 112 0.99 7.73 -9.79
CA LYS A 112 0.15 7.52 -10.98
C LYS A 112 0.19 6.07 -11.45
N THR A 113 -0.27 5.13 -10.62
CA THR A 113 -0.62 3.80 -11.16
C THR A 113 -1.98 3.93 -11.85
N LEU A 114 -2.21 3.23 -12.97
CA LEU A 114 -3.49 3.26 -13.70
C LEU A 114 -4.71 3.03 -12.78
N TYR A 115 -4.52 2.24 -11.73
CA TYR A 115 -5.55 2.00 -10.71
C TYR A 115 -5.89 3.25 -9.88
N ASN A 116 -4.89 4.06 -9.51
CA ASN A 116 -5.08 5.30 -8.75
C ASN A 116 -5.77 6.40 -9.56
N ASP A 117 -5.53 6.45 -10.87
CA ASP A 117 -6.21 7.40 -11.75
C ASP A 117 -7.72 7.16 -11.81
N ILE A 118 -8.16 5.91 -11.64
CA ILE A 118 -9.58 5.53 -11.66
C ILE A 118 -10.24 5.74 -10.29
N LEU A 119 -9.55 5.45 -9.18
CA LEU A 119 -10.19 5.35 -7.86
C LEU A 119 -9.85 6.46 -6.86
N LYS A 120 -8.89 7.37 -7.11
CA LYS A 120 -8.51 8.59 -6.34
C LYS A 120 -8.71 8.58 -4.81
N SER A 121 -8.66 7.41 -4.19
CA SER A 121 -9.08 7.19 -2.79
C SER A 121 -7.90 6.79 -1.91
N ASP A 122 -6.70 6.80 -2.47
CA ASP A 122 -5.46 6.51 -1.76
C ASP A 122 -4.94 7.82 -1.16
N ARG A 123 -4.72 7.81 0.15
CA ARG A 123 -4.18 8.94 0.90
C ARG A 123 -2.78 8.62 1.41
N CYS A 124 -2.01 9.67 1.63
CA CYS A 124 -0.71 9.62 2.28
C CYS A 124 -0.62 10.72 3.34
N LEU A 125 0.33 10.62 4.25
CA LEU A 125 0.62 11.70 5.19
C LEU A 125 1.93 12.37 4.79
N LYS A 126 1.90 13.70 4.83
CA LYS A 126 3.11 14.51 4.73
C LYS A 126 3.31 15.27 6.02
N PHE A 127 4.56 15.39 6.43
CA PHE A 127 4.95 16.24 7.54
C PHE A 127 6.03 17.21 7.12
N ARG A 128 6.17 18.28 7.90
CA ARG A 128 7.21 19.28 7.75
C ARG A 128 7.95 19.45 9.08
N ARG A 129 9.27 19.45 9.04
CA ARG A 129 10.12 19.75 10.20
C ARG A 129 10.25 21.26 10.38
N LYS A 130 10.59 21.74 11.57
CA LYS A 130 10.78 23.18 11.84
C LYS A 130 11.89 23.79 10.98
N ASP A 131 12.96 23.04 10.76
CA ASP A 131 14.16 23.52 10.05
C ASP A 131 14.11 23.27 8.53
N GLU A 132 13.04 22.62 8.04
CA GLU A 132 12.90 22.27 6.63
C GLU A 132 11.66 22.90 6.01
N ASN A 133 11.83 23.51 4.83
CA ASN A 133 10.70 24.07 4.07
C ASN A 133 9.95 23.01 3.25
N ASN A 134 10.53 21.83 3.06
CA ASN A 134 9.98 20.78 2.21
C ASN A 134 9.05 19.85 2.99
N TRP A 135 8.03 19.34 2.29
CA TRP A 135 7.16 18.29 2.81
C TRP A 135 7.79 16.92 2.60
N ILE A 136 7.88 16.13 3.65
CA ILE A 136 8.37 14.74 3.62
C ILE A 136 7.18 13.79 3.80
N TYR A 137 7.18 12.68 3.07
CA TYR A 137 6.19 11.62 3.25
C TYR A 137 6.48 10.83 4.53
N LEU A 138 5.48 10.75 5.40
CA LEU A 138 5.54 10.00 6.65
C LEU A 138 5.63 8.50 6.35
N ASN A 139 4.67 8.00 5.58
CA ASN A 139 4.46 6.60 5.23
C ASN A 139 5.34 6.16 4.06
N LYS A 140 6.65 6.42 4.11
CA LYS A 140 7.60 6.09 3.04
C LYS A 140 8.53 4.95 3.44
N VAL A 141 8.35 3.79 2.79
CA VAL A 141 9.23 2.63 2.94
C VAL A 141 10.16 2.55 1.74
N TYR A 142 11.47 2.69 1.99
CA TYR A 142 12.51 2.85 0.96
C TYR A 142 12.20 3.99 -0.03
N ARG A 143 11.80 3.66 -1.27
CA ARG A 143 11.45 4.60 -2.33
C ARG A 143 9.94 4.66 -2.64
N LYS A 144 9.12 3.88 -1.93
CA LYS A 144 7.69 3.79 -2.16
C LYS A 144 6.91 4.41 -1.00
N VAL A 145 5.89 5.20 -1.33
CA VAL A 145 4.89 5.66 -0.36
C VAL A 145 3.86 4.54 -0.21
N VAL A 146 3.50 4.19 1.02
CA VAL A 146 2.55 3.11 1.34
C VAL A 146 1.13 3.69 1.34
N PRO A 147 0.21 3.25 0.47
CA PRO A 147 -1.12 3.83 0.39
C PRO A 147 -1.92 3.56 1.66
N LEU A 148 -2.59 4.59 2.18
CA LEU A 148 -3.54 4.45 3.27
C LEU A 148 -4.96 4.74 2.78
N SER A 149 -5.95 4.14 3.45
CA SER A 149 -7.33 4.60 3.31
C SER A 149 -7.46 5.99 3.95
N GLU A 150 -8.48 6.74 3.54
CA GLU A 150 -8.75 8.07 4.10
C GLU A 150 -8.97 8.03 5.62
N GLU A 151 -9.75 7.05 6.09
CA GLU A 151 -9.97 6.80 7.52
C GLU A 151 -8.65 6.54 8.26
N ASN A 152 -7.81 5.65 7.72
CA ASN A 152 -6.52 5.31 8.32
C ASN A 152 -5.57 6.52 8.34
N ALA A 153 -5.55 7.31 7.26
CA ALA A 153 -4.74 8.51 7.18
C ALA A 153 -5.19 9.56 8.21
N LEU A 154 -6.50 9.75 8.39
CA LEU A 154 -7.06 10.63 9.40
C LEU A 154 -6.78 10.13 10.83
N GLN A 155 -6.85 8.82 11.08
CA GLN A 155 -6.50 8.24 12.38
C GLN A 155 -5.05 8.54 12.76
N VAL A 156 -4.10 8.32 11.83
CA VAL A 156 -2.69 8.66 12.06
C VAL A 156 -2.50 10.16 12.30
N TYR A 157 -3.17 10.99 11.50
CA TYR A 157 -3.12 12.45 11.63
C TYR A 157 -3.59 12.91 13.02
N HIS A 158 -4.76 12.44 13.47
CA HIS A 158 -5.31 12.79 14.77
C HIS A 158 -4.45 12.26 15.92
N PHE A 159 -3.92 11.05 15.80
CA PHE A 159 -3.02 10.47 16.79
C PHE A 159 -1.76 11.33 17.00
N LEU A 160 -1.10 11.73 15.92
CA LEU A 160 0.12 12.55 15.98
C LEU A 160 -0.16 13.98 16.47
N ILE A 161 -1.28 14.60 16.07
CA ILE A 161 -1.65 15.93 16.58
C ILE A 161 -2.02 15.90 18.06
N ASN A 162 -2.79 14.89 18.50
CA ASN A 162 -3.16 14.76 19.90
C ASN A 162 -1.94 14.50 20.78
N ALA A 163 -0.99 13.70 20.28
CA ALA A 163 0.31 13.52 20.92
C ALA A 163 1.05 14.86 21.04
N LYS A 164 1.19 15.60 19.94
CA LYS A 164 1.86 16.91 19.95
C LYS A 164 1.22 17.88 20.96
N LYS A 165 -0.10 17.99 21.00
CA LYS A 165 -0.83 18.87 21.95
C LYS A 165 -0.62 18.49 23.41
N HIS A 166 -0.36 17.21 23.70
CA HIS A 166 -0.13 16.76 25.08
C HIS A 166 1.27 17.12 25.59
N PHE A 167 2.22 17.36 24.69
CA PHE A 167 3.63 17.62 25.01
C PHE A 167 4.12 19.03 24.67
N ALA A 168 3.26 19.85 24.06
CA ALA A 168 3.46 21.27 23.76
C ALA A 168 2.96 22.14 24.90
#